data_AF-A0A2M7XQ20-F1
#
_entry.id   AF-A0A2M7XQ20-F1
#
_cell.length_a   1.000
_cell.length_b   1.000
_cell.length_c   1.000
_cell.angle_alpha   90.00
_cell.angle_beta   90.00
_cell.angle_gamma   90.00
#
_symmetry.space_group_name_H-M   'P 1'
#
loop_
_entity.id
_entity.type
_entity.pdbx_description
1 polymer ?
#
loop_
_entity_poly.entity_id
_entity_poly.type
_entity_poly.pdbx_seq_one_letter_code
_entity_poly.pdbx_strand_id
1 'polypeptide(L)' 'MSLDQIFTKLEESLSKSPFKLFEPLVEATHTFLLTPGKATRRGPHVRDNIDLKRYMFMVIVALL' A
#
# COMPACT_ATOMS: atom_id res chain seq x y z
N MET A 1 16.62 0.21 12.70
CA MET A 1 15.94 0.46 13.99
C MET A 1 15.55 1.93 14.02
N SER A 2 14.36 2.30 13.51
CA SER A 2 13.92 3.71 13.61
C SER A 2 12.49 4.05 13.19
N LEU A 3 11.78 3.29 12.33
CA LEU A 3 10.38 3.62 11.96
C LEU A 3 9.37 2.67 12.58
N ASP A 4 9.60 1.36 12.52
CA ASP A 4 8.69 0.37 13.12
C ASP A 4 8.42 0.63 14.60
N GLN A 5 9.47 0.97 15.37
CA GLN A 5 9.34 1.24 16.81
C GLN A 5 8.47 2.46 17.12
N ILE A 6 8.37 3.43 16.20
CA ILE A 6 7.53 4.62 16.37
C ILE A 6 6.06 4.22 16.17
N PHE A 7 5.76 3.45 15.11
CA PHE A 7 4.41 2.97 14.84
C PHE A 7 3.92 2.00 15.92
N THR A 8 4.75 1.06 16.37
CA THR A 8 4.35 0.12 17.45
C THR A 8 4.06 0.85 18.76
N LYS A 9 4.83 1.88 19.11
CA LYS A 9 4.55 2.71 20.30
C LYS A 9 3.29 3.55 20.14
N LEU A 10 3.00 4.02 18.92
CA LEU A 10 1.81 4.80 18.62
C LEU A 10 0.55 3.92 18.68
N GLU A 11 0.60 2.71 18.12
CA GLU A 11 -0.46 1.70 18.23
C GLU A 11 -0.72 1.34 19.70
N GLU A 12 0.33 1.10 20.49
CA GLU A 12 0.18 0.81 21.92
C GLU A 12 -0.46 1.98 22.70
N SER A 13 -0.12 3.22 22.33
CA SER A 13 -0.71 4.42 22.92
C SER A 13 -2.19 4.61 22.54
N LEU A 14 -2.56 4.27 21.29
CA LEU A 14 -3.93 4.33 20.79
C LEU A 14 -4.82 3.23 21.38
N SER A 15 -4.26 2.04 21.60
CA SER A 15 -4.98 0.91 22.21
C SER A 15 -5.32 1.16 23.69
N LYS A 16 -4.48 1.93 24.40
CA LYS A 16 -4.71 2.36 25.80
C LYS A 16 -5.61 3.59 25.92
N SER A 17 -5.84 4.30 24.82
CA SER A 17 -6.60 5.56 24.74
C SER A 17 -8.06 5.31 24.30
N PRO A 18 -9.03 6.20 24.60
CA PRO A 18 -10.40 6.06 24.10
C PRO A 18 -10.52 6.11 22.56
N PHE A 19 -9.45 6.48 21.86
CA PHE A 19 -9.40 6.67 20.40
C PHE A 19 -9.13 5.40 19.58
N LYS A 20 -9.53 4.21 20.06
CA LYS A 20 -9.39 2.92 19.36
C LYS A 20 -9.92 2.90 17.92
N LEU A 21 -10.89 3.76 17.60
CA LEU A 21 -11.41 3.91 16.24
C LEU A 21 -10.34 4.32 15.20
N PHE A 22 -9.25 4.97 15.63
CA PHE A 22 -8.16 5.40 14.75
C PHE A 22 -7.00 4.38 14.65
N GLU A 23 -7.03 3.33 15.46
CA GLU A 23 -6.08 2.20 15.42
C GLU A 23 -5.96 1.60 14.00
N PRO A 24 -7.05 1.25 13.28
CA PRO A 24 -6.92 0.70 11.92
C PRO A 24 -6.33 1.69 10.91
N LEU A 25 -6.44 3.00 11.16
CA LEU A 25 -5.84 4.01 10.29
C LEU A 25 -4.31 4.03 10.46
N VAL A 26 -3.85 3.93 11.70
CA VAL A 26 -2.41 3.84 12.00
C VAL A 26 -1.81 2.55 11.47
N GLU A 27 -2.50 1.41 11.66
CA GLU A 27 -2.07 0.12 11.12
C GLU A 27 -2.03 0.12 9.58
N ALA A 28 -3.01 0.74 8.92
CA ALA A 28 -3.01 0.89 7.47
C ALA A 28 -1.84 1.76 6.98
N THR A 29 -1.49 2.83 7.71
CA THR A 29 -0.32 3.66 7.36
C THR A 29 1.00 2.93 7.61
N HIS A 30 1.11 2.15 8.69
CA HIS A 30 2.26 1.30 8.98
C HIS A 30 2.44 0.26 7.87
N THR A 31 1.36 -0.45 7.52
CA THR A 31 1.34 -1.42 6.43
C THR A 31 1.71 -0.78 5.10
N PHE A 32 1.17 0.39 4.76
CA PHE A 32 1.47 1.06 3.50
C PHE A 32 2.94 1.49 3.38
N LEU A 33 3.53 2.01 4.47
CA LEU A 33 4.87 2.58 4.46
C LEU A 33 5.97 1.53 4.66
N LEU A 34 5.70 0.50 5.46
CA LEU A 34 6.72 -0.43 5.96
C LEU A 34 6.51 -1.87 5.52
N THR A 35 5.38 -2.22 4.88
CA THR A 35 5.26 -3.53 4.23
C THR A 35 6.24 -3.59 3.07
N PRO A 36 7.23 -4.51 3.08
CA PRO A 36 8.03 -4.75 1.91
C PRO A 36 7.08 -5.27 0.84
N GLY A 37 6.91 -4.51 -0.24
CA GLY A 37 6.19 -4.97 -1.41
C GLY A 37 6.78 -6.31 -1.79
N LYS A 38 6.04 -7.41 -1.62
CA LYS A 38 6.54 -8.76 -1.87
C LYS A 38 7.00 -8.81 -3.34
N ALA A 39 8.29 -8.59 -3.55
CA ALA A 39 8.90 -8.75 -4.84
C ALA A 39 9.02 -10.25 -5.08
N THR A 40 8.50 -10.69 -6.22
CA THR A 40 8.73 -12.04 -6.72
C THR A 40 10.24 -12.28 -6.77
N ARG A 41 10.75 -13.27 -6.03
CA ARG A 41 12.20 -13.59 -6.04
C ARG A 41 12.72 -13.92 -7.44
N ARG A 42 11.85 -14.43 -8.32
CA ARG A 42 12.07 -14.67 -9.73
C ARG A 42 10.75 -14.42 -10.47
N GLY A 43 10.72 -13.43 -11.37
CA GLY A 43 9.56 -13.06 -12.19
C GLY A 43 9.43 -11.53 -12.30
N PRO A 44 9.01 -10.99 -13.47
CA PRO A 44 8.81 -9.55 -13.63
C PRO A 44 7.70 -9.07 -12.68
N HIS A 45 7.91 -7.91 -12.06
CA HIS A 45 6.87 -7.21 -11.31
C HIS A 45 5.79 -6.79 -12.32
N VAL A 46 4.77 -7.63 -12.49
CA VAL A 46 3.76 -7.46 -13.53
C VAL A 46 2.97 -6.18 -13.24
N ARG A 47 3.23 -5.14 -14.03
CA ARG A 47 2.37 -3.93 -14.09
C ARG A 47 1.20 -4.16 -15.06
N ASP A 48 0.56 -5.32 -15.00
CA ASP A 48 -0.40 -5.78 -16.04
C ASP A 48 -1.59 -4.83 -16.19
N ASN A 49 -2.11 -4.33 -15.08
CA ASN A 49 -3.36 -3.57 -15.10
C ASN A 49 -3.22 -2.14 -15.66
N ILE A 50 -2.03 -1.53 -15.60
CA ILE A 50 -1.83 -0.19 -16.18
C ILE A 50 -1.54 -0.27 -17.68
N ASP A 51 -0.89 -1.34 -18.12
CA ASP A 51 -0.54 -1.55 -19.52
C ASP A 51 -1.78 -1.93 -20.33
N LEU A 52 -2.61 -2.84 -19.79
CA LEU A 52 -3.87 -3.26 -20.43
C LEU A 52 -4.82 -2.07 -20.68
N LYS A 53 -4.89 -1.11 -19.76
CA LYS A 53 -5.73 0.09 -19.92
C LYS A 53 -5.19 1.06 -20.98
N ARG A 54 -3.86 1.16 -21.15
CA ARG A 54 -3.24 2.04 -22.16
C ARG A 54 -3.43 1.49 -23.57
N TYR A 55 -3.31 0.17 -23.74
CA TYR A 55 -3.63 -0.45 -25.03
C TYR A 55 -5.12 -0.34 -25.37
N MET A 56 -6.03 -0.43 -24.38
CA MET A 56 -7.46 -0.15 -24.62
C MET A 56 -7.70 1.28 -25.13
N PHE A 57 -6.92 2.26 -24.66
CA PHE A 57 -7.05 3.64 -25.12
C PHE A 57 -6.59 3.83 -26.58
N MET A 58 -5.55 3.12 -27.02
CA MET A 58 -5.09 3.15 -28.41
C MET A 58 -6.21 2.75 -29.39
N VAL A 59 -7.01 1.74 -29.03
CA VAL A 59 -8.15 1.30 -29.87
C VAL A 59 -9.19 2.41 -30.01
N ILE A 60 -9.46 3.16 -28.94
CA ILE A 60 -10.40 4.29 -28.97
C ILE A 60 -9.89 5.39 -29.90
N VAL A 61 -8.60 5.73 -29.84
CA VAL A 61 -7.98 6.73 -30.72
C VAL A 61 -8.03 6.31 -32.18
N ALA A 62 -7.90 5.01 -32.48
CA ALA A 62 -7.97 4.48 -33.85
C ALA A 62 -9.39 4.49 -34.45
N LEU A 63 -10.43 4.67 -33.63
CA LEU A 63 -11.84 4.74 -34.07
C LEU A 63 -12.33 6.18 -34.28
N LEU A 64 -11.52 7.18 -33.93
CA LEU A 64 -11.76 8.60 -34.24
C LEU A 64 -11.17 8.96 -35.60
#